data_AF-A0A6C0IAW5-F1
#
_entry.id   AF-A0A6C0IAW5-F1
#
_cell.length_a   1.000
_cell.length_b   1.000
_cell.length_c   1.000
_cell.angle_alpha   90.00
_cell.angle_beta   90.00
_cell.angle_gamma   90.00
#
_symmetry.space_group_name_H-M   'P 1'
#
loop_
_entity.id
_entity.type
_entity.pdbx_description
1 polymer ?
#
loop_
_entity_poly.entity_id
_entity_poly.type
_entity_poly.pdbx_seq_one_letter_code
_entity_poly.pdbx_strand_id
1 'polypeptide(L)'
;MSVVDLNNTFKYDKIILNLNSSNCLMFNAAETNFYINLVEPIKNVIYIKILKSSIVSTTSIKNTPLSYEKYDPIYITLNDYDRSNSYIKGTQVITSNFVIDGVANTSTTTNTIFDCAKYFDLIPYSYAENSDISYSQTSSDWTDPSVYVLNPPEQILRRLNIQFRDKFFKLFNTSILTHFNLSICIYFIKNRV
;
A
#
# COMPACT_ATOMS: atom_id res chain seq x y z
N MET A 1 24.63 17.13 -29.42
CA MET A 1 23.85 17.67 -28.28
C MET A 1 22.40 17.27 -28.49
N SER A 2 21.83 16.45 -27.60
CA SER A 2 20.40 16.15 -27.65
C SER A 2 19.64 17.35 -27.07
N VAL A 3 18.76 17.95 -27.86
CA VAL A 3 17.80 18.94 -27.40
C VAL A 3 16.92 18.27 -26.34
N VAL A 4 16.96 18.76 -25.11
CA VAL A 4 16.06 18.30 -24.05
C VAL A 4 14.71 18.97 -24.31
N ASP A 5 13.68 18.18 -24.64
CA ASP A 5 12.32 18.70 -24.76
C ASP A 5 11.80 19.10 -23.38
N LEU A 6 11.78 20.41 -23.13
CA LEU A 6 11.25 21.02 -21.91
C LEU A 6 9.72 21.14 -21.93
N ASN A 7 9.06 20.86 -23.06
CA ASN A 7 7.60 20.95 -23.19
C ASN A 7 6.89 19.68 -22.72
N ASN A 8 7.63 18.64 -22.28
CA ASN A 8 7.07 17.41 -21.76
C ASN A 8 6.09 16.74 -22.76
N THR A 9 6.37 16.81 -24.06
CA THR A 9 5.48 16.27 -25.11
C THR A 9 5.65 14.76 -25.27
N PHE A 10 5.48 14.03 -24.17
CA PHE A 10 5.53 12.58 -24.18
C PHE A 10 4.20 11.99 -24.65
N LYS A 11 4.28 11.03 -25.59
CA LYS A 11 3.14 10.16 -25.86
C LYS A 11 3.11 9.07 -24.82
N TYR A 12 2.03 9.07 -24.06
CA TYR A 12 1.82 8.08 -23.04
C TYR A 12 0.87 6.98 -23.49
N ASP A 13 1.04 5.81 -22.91
CA ASP A 13 0.13 4.68 -23.07
C ASP A 13 -0.23 4.12 -21.68
N LYS A 14 -1.28 3.30 -21.62
CA LYS A 14 -1.77 2.74 -20.36
C LYS A 14 -2.14 1.28 -20.49
N ILE A 15 -1.92 0.53 -19.41
CA ILE A 15 -2.36 -0.86 -19.27
C ILE A 15 -3.18 -0.95 -17.98
N ILE A 16 -4.27 -1.72 -18.03
CA ILE A 16 -5.09 -2.05 -16.87
C ILE A 16 -4.83 -3.52 -16.53
N LEU A 17 -4.37 -3.77 -15.31
CA LEU A 17 -4.17 -5.11 -14.76
C LEU A 17 -5.29 -5.43 -13.78
N ASN A 18 -5.97 -6.55 -14.01
CA ASN A 18 -6.99 -7.06 -13.09
C ASN A 18 -6.42 -8.26 -12.33
N LEU A 19 -6.24 -8.09 -11.03
CA LEU A 19 -5.58 -9.04 -10.14
C LEU A 19 -6.56 -9.54 -9.10
N ASN A 20 -6.42 -10.81 -8.73
CA ASN A 20 -7.20 -11.43 -7.68
C ASN A 20 -6.38 -12.54 -7.02
N SER A 21 -6.92 -13.13 -5.96
CA SER A 21 -6.22 -14.20 -5.22
C SER A 21 -5.89 -15.44 -6.07
N SER A 22 -6.55 -15.65 -7.21
CA SER A 22 -6.32 -16.81 -8.08
C SER A 22 -5.22 -16.60 -9.12
N ASN A 23 -4.91 -15.35 -9.47
CA ASN A 23 -3.89 -15.02 -10.48
C ASN A 23 -2.62 -14.39 -9.89
N CYS A 24 -2.57 -14.21 -8.57
CA CYS A 24 -1.38 -13.82 -7.83
C CYS A 24 -0.72 -15.01 -7.14
N LEU A 25 0.60 -14.93 -7.01
CA LEU A 25 1.41 -15.85 -6.20
C LEU A 25 1.58 -15.26 -4.79
N MET A 26 1.88 -16.12 -3.81
CA MET A 26 2.11 -15.71 -2.42
C MET A 26 3.62 -15.78 -2.11
N PHE A 27 4.16 -14.77 -1.45
CA PHE A 27 5.53 -14.84 -0.90
C PHE A 27 5.59 -15.77 0.31
N ASN A 28 4.57 -15.67 1.17
CA ASN A 28 4.40 -16.48 2.37
C ASN A 28 2.94 -16.93 2.43
N ALA A 29 2.70 -18.23 2.53
CA ALA A 29 1.34 -18.78 2.56
C ALA A 29 0.52 -18.34 3.79
N ALA A 30 1.19 -17.90 4.86
CA ALA A 30 0.55 -17.48 6.11
C ALA A 30 0.25 -15.97 6.18
N GLU A 31 0.72 -15.16 5.25
CA GLU A 31 0.62 -13.70 5.31
C GLU A 31 -0.02 -13.13 4.04
N THR A 32 -0.75 -12.04 4.18
CA THR A 32 -1.37 -11.29 3.07
C THR A 32 -0.37 -10.52 2.21
N ASN A 33 0.62 -11.24 1.66
CA ASN A 33 1.74 -10.74 0.87
C ASN A 33 1.82 -11.50 -0.47
N PHE A 34 1.35 -10.85 -1.52
CA PHE A 34 1.14 -11.40 -2.85
C PHE A 34 2.09 -10.76 -3.87
N TYR A 35 2.26 -11.43 -5.01
CA TYR A 35 2.92 -10.84 -6.16
C TYR A 35 2.42 -11.42 -7.49
N ILE A 36 2.66 -10.68 -8.57
CA ILE A 36 2.53 -11.18 -9.93
C ILE A 36 3.78 -10.82 -10.73
N ASN A 37 4.31 -11.80 -11.48
CA ASN A 37 5.35 -11.54 -12.47
C ASN A 37 4.67 -11.16 -13.78
N LEU A 38 5.08 -10.02 -14.35
CA LEU A 38 4.61 -9.61 -15.66
C LEU A 38 5.33 -10.44 -16.72
N VAL A 39 4.58 -11.02 -17.64
CA VAL A 39 5.14 -11.80 -18.77
C VAL A 39 6.02 -10.88 -19.62
N GLU A 40 5.56 -9.66 -19.86
CA GLU A 40 6.30 -8.60 -20.52
C GLU A 40 6.56 -7.45 -19.54
N PRO A 41 7.83 -7.12 -19.27
CA PRO A 41 8.15 -5.97 -18.43
C PRO A 41 7.67 -4.66 -19.05
N ILE A 42 7.05 -3.80 -18.24
CA ILE A 42 6.61 -2.47 -18.67
C ILE A 42 7.75 -1.49 -18.43
N LYS A 43 8.20 -0.80 -19.49
CA LYS A 43 9.30 0.17 -19.40
C LYS A 43 8.79 1.58 -19.16
N ASN A 44 9.57 2.39 -18.44
CA ASN A 44 9.30 3.81 -18.21
C ASN A 44 7.91 4.07 -17.61
N VAL A 45 7.56 3.31 -16.58
CA VAL A 45 6.34 3.53 -15.82
C VAL A 45 6.50 4.81 -15.01
N ILE A 46 5.49 5.67 -15.10
CA ILE A 46 5.52 7.03 -14.56
C ILE A 46 4.35 7.30 -13.64
N TYR A 47 3.22 6.62 -13.85
CA TYR A 47 2.07 6.75 -12.97
C TYR A 47 1.42 5.40 -12.71
N ILE A 48 0.93 5.23 -11.49
CA ILE A 48 0.16 4.05 -11.10
C ILE A 48 -1.07 4.53 -10.32
N LYS A 49 -2.21 3.89 -10.57
CA LYS A 49 -3.47 4.16 -9.87
C LYS A 49 -4.22 2.85 -9.63
N ILE A 50 -4.69 2.63 -8.41
CA ILE A 50 -5.69 1.59 -8.12
C ILE A 50 -7.07 2.15 -8.52
N LEU A 51 -7.70 1.52 -9.51
CA LEU A 51 -9.03 1.90 -10.01
C LEU A 51 -10.15 1.27 -9.18
N LYS A 52 -9.92 0.05 -8.68
CA LYS A 52 -10.85 -0.71 -7.86
C LYS A 52 -10.07 -1.59 -6.92
N SER A 53 -10.50 -1.67 -5.66
CA SER A 53 -9.99 -2.69 -4.76
C SER A 53 -11.07 -3.19 -3.82
N SER A 54 -11.23 -4.49 -3.73
CA SER A 54 -12.15 -5.10 -2.79
C SER A 54 -11.52 -6.32 -2.15
N ILE A 55 -11.95 -6.59 -0.93
CA ILE A 55 -11.63 -7.81 -0.22
C ILE A 55 -12.90 -8.46 0.33
N VAL A 56 -12.84 -9.77 0.41
CA VAL A 56 -13.79 -10.60 1.12
C VAL A 56 -13.04 -11.24 2.28
N SER A 57 -13.51 -10.99 3.49
CA SER A 57 -12.87 -11.44 4.73
C SER A 57 -13.79 -12.36 5.52
N THR A 58 -13.20 -13.25 6.32
CA THR A 58 -13.95 -14.10 7.23
C THR A 58 -14.39 -13.33 8.49
N THR A 59 -15.22 -13.94 9.33
CA THR A 59 -15.69 -13.34 10.60
C THR A 59 -14.56 -13.02 11.58
N SER A 60 -13.39 -13.65 11.45
CA SER A 60 -12.25 -13.41 12.34
C SER A 60 -11.62 -12.02 12.18
N ILE A 61 -11.91 -11.28 11.11
CA ILE A 61 -11.44 -9.90 10.98
C ILE A 61 -12.10 -8.98 12.02
N LYS A 62 -13.38 -9.22 12.36
CA LYS A 62 -14.14 -8.46 13.37
C LYS A 62 -13.79 -8.87 14.80
N ASN A 63 -13.34 -10.11 14.97
CA ASN A 63 -13.01 -10.67 16.27
C ASN A 63 -11.51 -10.55 16.56
N THR A 64 -11.10 -10.87 17.78
CA THR A 64 -9.68 -11.00 18.14
C THR A 64 -9.00 -12.01 17.20
N PRO A 65 -7.80 -11.70 16.64
CA PRO A 65 -6.86 -10.65 17.08
C PRO A 65 -7.00 -9.28 16.39
N LEU A 66 -7.72 -9.16 15.27
CA LEU A 66 -7.70 -7.92 14.49
C LEU A 66 -8.74 -6.88 14.96
N SER A 67 -9.88 -7.35 15.47
CA SER A 67 -10.93 -6.52 16.08
C SER A 67 -11.33 -5.31 15.22
N TYR A 68 -11.66 -5.54 13.96
CA TYR A 68 -12.05 -4.48 13.02
C TYR A 68 -13.44 -3.90 13.31
N GLU A 69 -13.50 -2.58 13.38
CA GLU A 69 -14.72 -1.78 13.40
C GLU A 69 -15.01 -1.16 12.03
N LYS A 70 -16.25 -0.73 11.79
CA LYS A 70 -16.60 -0.09 10.52
C LYS A 70 -15.73 1.14 10.28
N TYR A 71 -15.24 1.25 9.05
CA TYR A 71 -14.29 2.25 8.55
C TYR A 71 -12.85 2.06 9.02
N ASP A 72 -12.52 1.01 9.78
CA ASP A 72 -11.13 0.66 10.00
C ASP A 72 -10.45 0.40 8.65
N PRO A 73 -9.26 0.98 8.41
CA PRO A 73 -8.59 0.86 7.13
C PRO A 73 -7.91 -0.50 6.98
N ILE A 74 -7.94 -1.03 5.78
CA ILE A 74 -7.09 -2.12 5.32
C ILE A 74 -6.14 -1.51 4.30
N TYR A 75 -4.89 -1.34 4.70
CA TYR A 75 -3.91 -0.65 3.87
C TYR A 75 -3.38 -1.57 2.78
N ILE A 76 -3.22 -1.02 1.59
CA ILE A 76 -2.60 -1.68 0.44
C ILE A 76 -1.23 -1.05 0.24
N THR A 77 -0.18 -1.88 0.20
CA THR A 77 1.12 -1.46 -0.32
C THR A 77 1.37 -2.11 -1.67
N LEU A 78 2.01 -1.36 -2.56
CA LEU A 78 2.31 -1.78 -3.92
C LEU A 78 3.78 -1.48 -4.22
N ASN A 79 4.61 -2.52 -4.30
CA ASN A 79 6.08 -2.38 -4.27
C ASN A 79 6.49 -1.40 -3.15
N ASP A 80 7.28 -0.38 -3.49
CA ASP A 80 7.68 0.72 -2.62
C ASP A 80 7.12 2.06 -3.15
N TYR A 81 5.98 2.03 -3.83
CA TYR A 81 5.35 3.21 -4.45
C TYR A 81 4.48 3.99 -3.45
N ASP A 82 5.06 4.36 -2.32
CA ASP A 82 4.34 4.98 -1.21
C ASP A 82 3.68 6.32 -1.63
N ARG A 83 2.35 6.32 -1.66
CA ARG A 83 1.55 7.49 -2.04
C ARG A 83 1.14 8.34 -0.85
N SER A 84 0.90 7.71 0.29
CA SER A 84 0.32 8.35 1.46
C SER A 84 0.96 7.82 2.75
N ASN A 85 0.83 8.61 3.81
CA ASN A 85 1.35 8.32 5.12
C ASN A 85 0.20 8.30 6.14
N SER A 86 0.32 7.45 7.15
CA SER A 86 -0.45 7.49 8.38
C SER A 86 0.48 7.48 9.57
N TYR A 87 -0.07 7.74 10.75
CA TYR A 87 0.70 7.81 11.99
C TYR A 87 0.12 6.84 12.99
N ILE A 88 0.92 5.85 13.38
CA ILE A 88 0.56 4.88 14.41
C ILE A 88 0.97 5.48 15.74
N LYS A 89 -0.01 5.68 16.62
CA LYS A 89 0.26 6.11 17.99
C LYS A 89 0.89 4.95 18.76
N GLY A 90 2.09 5.17 19.28
CA GLY A 90 2.83 4.24 20.12
C GLY A 90 3.16 4.83 21.49
N THR A 91 3.77 4.01 22.34
CA THR A 91 4.32 4.43 23.63
C THR A 91 5.77 3.99 23.69
N GLN A 92 6.67 4.96 23.86
CA GLN A 92 8.08 4.70 24.09
C GLN A 92 8.34 4.75 25.60
N VAL A 93 8.91 3.67 26.12
CA VAL A 93 9.35 3.58 27.52
C VAL A 93 10.84 3.86 27.57
N ILE A 94 11.23 4.95 28.21
CA ILE A 94 12.63 5.31 28.41
C ILE A 94 12.97 5.01 29.87
N THR A 95 13.96 4.15 30.06
CA THR A 95 14.49 3.80 31.39
C THR A 95 15.87 4.42 31.53
N SER A 96 16.02 5.36 32.48
CA SER A 96 17.30 6.00 32.77
C SER A 96 17.78 5.59 34.16
N ASN A 97 19.02 5.13 34.21
CA ASN A 97 19.70 4.83 35.47
C ASN A 97 20.50 6.05 35.91
N PHE A 98 20.38 6.43 37.18
CA PHE A 98 21.12 7.55 37.75
C PHE A 98 21.49 7.24 39.20
N VAL A 99 22.53 7.90 39.72
CA VAL A 99 23.01 7.70 41.09
C VAL A 99 22.79 8.99 41.88
N ILE A 100 22.16 8.88 43.05
CA ILE A 100 22.08 9.95 44.05
C ILE A 100 22.71 9.40 45.32
N ASP A 101 23.71 10.11 45.86
CA ASP A 101 24.41 9.76 47.11
C ASP A 101 24.96 8.32 47.14
N GLY A 102 25.49 7.83 46.01
CA GLY A 102 26.04 6.48 45.89
C GLY A 102 25.00 5.36 45.78
N VAL A 103 23.71 5.69 45.79
CA VAL A 103 22.61 4.74 45.58
C VAL A 103 22.17 4.75 44.12
N ALA A 104 22.17 3.58 43.48
CA ALA A 104 21.66 3.42 42.12
C ALA A 104 20.13 3.50 42.10
N ASN A 105 19.59 4.38 41.28
CA ASN A 105 18.17 4.60 41.06
C ASN A 105 17.81 4.42 39.58
N THR A 106 16.54 4.12 39.33
CA THR A 106 15.99 3.97 37.99
C THR A 106 14.77 4.86 37.85
N SER A 107 14.76 5.72 36.84
CA SER A 107 13.58 6.51 36.44
C SER A 107 13.01 5.93 35.16
N THR A 108 11.68 5.80 35.11
CA THR A 108 10.96 5.35 33.92
C THR A 108 10.04 6.47 33.47
N THR A 109 10.20 6.92 32.24
CA THR A 109 9.30 7.90 31.61
C THR A 109 8.64 7.29 30.37
N THR A 110 7.36 7.61 30.18
CA THR A 110 6.57 7.15 29.05
C THR A 110 6.26 8.32 28.14
N ASN A 111 6.75 8.26 26.90
CA ASN A 111 6.46 9.25 25.88
C ASN A 111 5.46 8.69 24.87
N THR A 112 4.51 9.51 24.44
CA THR A 112 3.69 9.19 23.26
C THR A 112 4.54 9.45 22.02
N ILE A 113 4.64 8.45 21.16
CA ILE A 113 5.33 8.55 19.86
C ILE A 113 4.35 8.30 18.72
N PHE A 114 4.68 8.81 17.53
CA PHE A 114 3.92 8.61 16.32
C PHE A 114 4.83 8.04 15.24
N ASP A 115 4.68 6.77 14.95
CA ASP A 115 5.45 6.11 13.91
C ASP A 115 4.77 6.35 12.55
N CYS A 116 5.54 6.88 11.59
CA CYS A 116 5.06 7.10 10.24
C CYS A 116 4.99 5.75 9.51
N ALA A 117 3.82 5.41 9.00
CA ALA A 117 3.59 4.23 8.21
C ALA A 117 3.11 4.63 6.81
N LYS A 118 3.73 4.04 5.79
CA LYS A 118 3.50 4.39 4.39
C LYS A 118 2.63 3.36 3.69
N TYR A 119 1.82 3.82 2.76
CA TYR A 119 0.93 2.96 1.98
C TYR A 119 0.59 3.56 0.61
N PHE A 120 0.08 2.72 -0.28
CA PHE A 120 -0.37 3.12 -1.62
C PHE A 120 -1.84 3.57 -1.60
N ASP A 121 -2.71 2.74 -1.03
CA ASP A 121 -4.15 3.00 -0.93
C ASP A 121 -4.76 2.30 0.30
N LEU A 122 -6.03 2.51 0.61
CA LEU A 122 -6.71 1.88 1.76
C LEU A 122 -8.15 1.49 1.46
N ILE A 123 -8.55 0.28 1.85
CA ILE A 123 -9.93 -0.20 1.78
C ILE A 123 -10.63 0.10 3.11
N PRO A 124 -11.69 0.93 3.14
CA PRO A 124 -12.45 1.12 4.37
C PRO A 124 -13.22 -0.16 4.67
N TYR A 125 -13.00 -0.72 5.85
CA TYR A 125 -13.70 -1.93 6.25
C TYR A 125 -15.20 -1.66 6.43
N SER A 126 -16.02 -2.55 5.88
CA SER A 126 -17.47 -2.48 5.97
C SER A 126 -17.99 -3.62 6.84
N TYR A 127 -19.12 -3.41 7.54
CA TYR A 127 -19.75 -4.50 8.30
C TYR A 127 -20.34 -5.58 7.40
N ALA A 128 -20.52 -5.33 6.10
CA ALA A 128 -20.91 -6.35 5.15
C ALA A 128 -19.74 -7.32 4.91
N GLU A 129 -20.03 -8.52 4.44
CA GLU A 129 -19.03 -9.55 4.13
C GLU A 129 -17.97 -9.10 3.10
N ASN A 130 -18.23 -7.98 2.43
CA ASN A 130 -17.35 -7.36 1.46
C ASN A 130 -16.92 -5.97 1.96
N SER A 131 -15.61 -5.70 1.88
CA SER A 131 -15.08 -4.34 1.95
C SER A 131 -14.59 -3.95 0.56
N ASP A 132 -14.94 -2.74 0.11
CA ASP A 132 -14.64 -2.27 -1.25
C ASP A 132 -14.27 -0.79 -1.21
N ILE A 133 -13.25 -0.41 -2.00
CA ILE A 133 -13.00 0.96 -2.42
C ILE A 133 -13.74 1.17 -3.73
N SER A 134 -14.84 1.90 -3.66
CA SER A 134 -15.51 2.42 -4.85
C SER A 134 -15.00 3.82 -5.19
N TYR A 135 -13.71 4.00 -5.45
CA TYR A 135 -13.25 5.13 -6.26
C TYR A 135 -13.61 4.82 -7.72
N SER A 136 -14.90 4.81 -8.04
CA SER A 136 -15.41 4.70 -9.40
C SER A 136 -15.29 6.04 -10.15
N GLN A 137 -14.25 6.84 -9.86
CA GLN A 137 -13.91 7.91 -10.76
C GLN A 137 -13.18 7.27 -11.94
N THR A 138 -13.99 6.97 -12.96
CA THR A 138 -13.71 6.47 -14.32
C THR A 138 -12.76 7.37 -15.13
N SER A 139 -11.96 8.18 -14.45
CA SER A 139 -10.92 8.98 -15.03
C SER A 139 -9.64 8.16 -15.01
N SER A 140 -9.33 7.58 -16.16
CA SER A 140 -7.96 7.23 -16.53
C SER A 140 -7.25 8.47 -17.13
N ASP A 141 -7.58 9.66 -16.64
CA ASP A 141 -6.96 10.90 -17.06
C ASP A 141 -5.81 11.23 -16.11
N TRP A 142 -4.75 11.77 -16.69
CA TRP A 142 -3.50 12.12 -16.04
C TRP A 142 -3.64 13.35 -15.14
N THR A 143 -4.73 14.08 -15.32
CA THR A 143 -5.12 15.25 -14.55
C THR A 143 -5.81 14.90 -13.23
N ASP A 144 -6.12 13.62 -13.00
CA ASP A 144 -6.79 13.18 -11.79
C ASP A 144 -5.84 13.26 -10.57
N PRO A 145 -6.21 14.00 -9.50
CA PRO A 145 -5.37 14.19 -8.32
C PRO A 145 -5.11 12.89 -7.54
N SER A 146 -5.82 11.80 -7.86
CA SER A 146 -5.59 10.47 -7.30
C SER A 146 -4.49 9.68 -8.00
N VAL A 147 -3.97 10.16 -9.12
CA VAL A 147 -2.88 9.51 -9.86
C VAL A 147 -1.56 9.75 -9.13
N TYR A 148 -0.90 8.67 -8.72
CA TYR A 148 0.41 8.76 -8.08
C TYR A 148 1.51 8.86 -9.12
N VAL A 149 2.35 9.88 -8.99
CA VAL A 149 3.51 10.12 -9.85
C VAL A 149 4.71 9.39 -9.27
N LEU A 150 5.28 8.46 -10.02
CA LEU A 150 6.53 7.83 -9.66
C LEU A 150 7.67 8.83 -9.85
N ASN A 151 8.37 9.15 -8.77
CA ASN A 151 9.54 10.01 -8.81
C ASN A 151 10.69 9.39 -8.00
N PRO A 152 11.72 8.81 -8.66
CA PRO A 152 11.90 8.76 -10.12
C PRO A 152 10.94 7.79 -10.82
N PRO A 153 10.75 7.92 -12.15
CA PRO A 153 10.04 6.92 -12.95
C PRO A 153 10.64 5.52 -12.80
N GLU A 154 9.78 4.51 -12.76
CA GLU A 154 10.18 3.11 -12.73
C GLU A 154 10.65 2.70 -14.14
N GLN A 155 11.94 2.40 -14.26
CA GLN A 155 12.54 2.14 -15.56
C GLN A 155 12.05 0.83 -16.17
N ILE A 156 11.92 -0.22 -15.35
CA ILE A 156 11.50 -1.55 -15.81
C ILE A 156 10.69 -2.26 -14.72
N LEU A 157 9.38 -2.17 -14.83
CA LEU A 157 8.46 -2.91 -13.98
C LEU A 157 8.35 -4.36 -14.45
N ARG A 158 8.90 -5.31 -13.67
CA ARG A 158 8.83 -6.76 -13.94
C ARG A 158 7.87 -7.51 -13.03
N ARG A 159 7.64 -6.99 -11.84
CA ARG A 159 6.85 -7.61 -10.78
C ARG A 159 6.08 -6.54 -10.04
N LEU A 160 4.85 -6.88 -9.67
CA LEU A 160 4.08 -6.14 -8.69
C LEU A 160 3.99 -6.96 -7.43
N ASN A 161 4.50 -6.43 -6.33
CA ASN A 161 4.33 -6.93 -4.97
C ASN A 161 3.17 -6.18 -4.35
N ILE A 162 2.23 -6.92 -3.77
CA ILE A 162 0.97 -6.40 -3.24
C ILE A 162 0.83 -6.91 -1.81
N GLN A 163 0.66 -6.02 -0.85
CA GLN A 163 0.44 -6.42 0.53
C GLN A 163 -0.81 -5.77 1.07
N PHE A 164 -1.62 -6.57 1.77
CA PHE A 164 -2.71 -6.06 2.58
C PHE A 164 -2.26 -6.04 4.03
N ARG A 165 -2.41 -4.89 4.68
CA ARG A 165 -1.99 -4.67 6.06
C ARG A 165 -3.18 -4.27 6.91
N ASP A 166 -3.13 -4.65 8.17
CA ASP A 166 -4.14 -4.31 9.14
C ASP A 166 -4.05 -2.82 9.54
N LYS A 167 -4.97 -2.36 10.41
CA LYS A 167 -5.02 -0.99 10.92
C LYS A 167 -3.78 -0.59 11.74
N PHE A 168 -2.92 -1.55 12.08
CA PHE A 168 -1.64 -1.35 12.75
C PHE A 168 -0.46 -1.55 11.78
N PHE A 169 -0.72 -1.55 10.48
CA PHE A 169 0.26 -1.72 9.40
C PHE A 169 1.01 -3.06 9.40
N LYS A 170 0.44 -4.11 10.02
CA LYS A 170 1.00 -5.46 10.02
C LYS A 170 0.34 -6.32 8.96
N LEU A 171 1.10 -7.24 8.36
CA LEU A 171 0.51 -8.29 7.55
C LEU A 171 -0.36 -9.16 8.46
N PHE A 172 -1.55 -9.53 7.99
CA PHE A 172 -2.44 -10.42 8.72
C PHE A 172 -2.51 -11.78 8.03
N ASN A 173 -3.12 -12.74 8.72
CA ASN A 173 -3.13 -14.11 8.24
C ASN A 173 -4.02 -14.26 6.99
N THR A 174 -3.54 -14.99 5.98
CA THR A 174 -4.32 -15.33 4.78
C THR A 174 -5.63 -16.04 5.10
N SER A 175 -5.75 -16.77 6.20
CA SER A 175 -6.99 -17.41 6.66
C SER A 175 -8.12 -16.41 6.95
N ILE A 176 -7.78 -15.14 7.16
CA ILE A 176 -8.75 -14.05 7.39
C ILE A 176 -9.22 -13.46 6.05
N LEU A 177 -8.40 -13.58 5.00
CA LEU A 177 -8.68 -13.07 3.65
C LEU A 177 -9.18 -14.20 2.74
N THR A 178 -10.48 -14.23 2.46
CA THR A 178 -11.07 -15.24 1.55
C THR A 178 -10.75 -14.94 0.10
N HIS A 179 -10.88 -13.67 -0.31
CA HIS A 179 -10.61 -13.26 -1.69
C HIS A 179 -10.25 -11.77 -1.73
N PHE A 180 -9.54 -11.35 -2.77
CA PHE A 180 -9.37 -9.94 -3.10
C PHE A 180 -9.52 -9.73 -4.60
N ASN A 181 -9.91 -8.53 -5.00
CA ASN A 181 -9.89 -8.07 -6.38
C ASN A 181 -9.22 -6.69 -6.43
N LEU A 182 -8.29 -6.51 -7.36
CA LEU A 182 -7.60 -5.25 -7.61
C LEU A 182 -7.64 -4.95 -9.11
N SER A 183 -7.94 -3.72 -9.48
CA SER A 183 -7.77 -3.21 -10.84
C SER A 183 -6.77 -2.07 -10.79
N ILE A 184 -5.61 -2.24 -11.43
CA ILE A 184 -4.48 -1.29 -11.37
C ILE A 184 -4.25 -0.73 -12.76
N CYS A 185 -4.32 0.59 -12.90
CA CYS A 185 -3.94 1.30 -14.10
C CYS A 185 -2.48 1.73 -14.01
N ILE A 186 -1.69 1.33 -14.99
CA ILE A 186 -0.27 1.65 -15.10
C ILE A 186 -0.07 2.48 -16.35
N TYR A 187 0.55 3.63 -16.20
CA TYR A 187 0.87 4.51 -17.30
C TYR A 187 2.37 4.57 -17.55
N PHE A 188 2.74 4.56 -18.84
CA PHE A 188 4.14 4.51 -19.26
C PHE A 188 4.40 5.35 -20.51
N ILE A 189 5.67 5.74 -20.69
CA ILE A 189 6.11 6.50 -21.87
C ILE A 189 6.31 5.55 -23.04
N LYS A 190 5.53 5.74 -24.12
CA LYS A 190 5.60 4.90 -25.33
C LYS A 190 6.80 5.25 -26.21
N ASN A 191 7.05 6.54 -26.42
CA ASN A 191 8.18 7.07 -27.18
C ASN A 191 8.51 8.49 -26.66
N ARG A 192 9.78 8.88 -26.71
CA ARG A 192 10.16 10.30 -26.76
C ARG A 192 9.83 10.77 -28.17
N VAL A 193 9.04 11.84 -28.30
CA VAL A 193 8.85 12.51 -29.60
C VAL A 193 10.15 13.22 -29.97
#